data_AF-A0A1Y0FZE2-F1
#
_entry.id   AF-A0A1Y0FZE2-F1
#
_cell.length_a   1.000
_cell.length_b   1.000
_cell.length_c   1.000
_cell.angle_alpha   90.00
_cell.angle_beta   90.00
_cell.angle_gamma   90.00
#
_symmetry.space_group_name_H-M   'P 1'
#
loop_
_entity.id
_entity.type
_entity.pdbx_description
1 polymer ?
#
loop_
_entity_poly.entity_id
_entity_poly.type
_entity_poly.pdbx_seq_one_letter_code
_entity_poly.pdbx_strand_id
1 'polypeptide(L)'
;MLMLNIVKRTHSIENKIILVLIMLSMLTSIFSSSAQAEKNKLYPRQINLSGNVFHFSMPEDFSKDMPADDMVETLDISDFSKFDNPEYGNLVRRWWDIKEPGWFGKELGTVMFDLSVQRSFSNTQHLVHQRPYEISNRLDFMMMLHDSFMQRYEPLNEAIEEDAGLDISYHSSFAVMIGDEVAALQRDAIFNQQKWTAYSIAAPRGELIVVYAIPVTENVYLEASLTYSHNDNVPPLEFRRGHAFSKFEPMVESFKLDYVSNNPLENVVGKVWLEQSATDTIKQNPDLLIRIFDGEPEERILPQAEQP
;
A
#
# COMPACT_ATOMS: atom_id res chain seq x y z
N MET A 1 51.48 51.54 27.20
CA MET A 1 51.61 50.68 25.99
C MET A 1 50.74 49.41 26.05
N LEU A 2 50.55 48.78 27.21
CA LEU A 2 49.71 47.56 27.34
C LEU A 2 48.21 47.76 27.00
N MET A 3 47.61 48.87 27.46
CA MET A 3 46.18 49.18 27.23
C MET A 3 45.81 49.33 25.74
N LEU A 4 46.72 49.86 24.92
CA LEU A 4 46.47 50.08 23.48
C LEU A 4 46.44 48.77 22.67
N ASN A 5 47.22 47.77 23.11
CA ASN A 5 47.27 46.44 22.49
C ASN A 5 46.07 45.57 22.89
N ILE A 6 45.51 45.79 24.08
CA ILE A 6 44.27 45.12 24.52
C ILE A 6 43.10 45.63 23.68
N VAL A 7 42.90 46.96 23.58
CA VAL A 7 41.81 47.56 22.79
C VAL A 7 41.87 47.16 21.31
N LYS A 8 43.07 47.10 20.70
CA LYS A 8 43.23 46.62 19.31
C LYS A 8 42.91 45.13 19.16
N ARG A 9 43.20 44.29 20.16
CA ARG A 9 42.84 42.87 20.15
C ARG A 9 41.33 42.66 20.33
N THR A 10 40.68 43.40 21.22
CA THR A 10 39.22 43.29 21.40
C THR A 10 38.49 43.72 20.13
N HIS A 11 38.86 44.84 19.51
CA HIS A 11 38.29 45.27 18.23
C HIS A 11 38.56 44.29 17.08
N SER A 12 39.75 43.67 17.05
CA SER A 12 40.06 42.65 16.03
C SER A 12 39.27 41.36 16.21
N ILE A 13 38.88 41.00 17.44
CA ILE A 13 38.08 39.81 17.74
C ILE A 13 36.60 40.09 17.45
N GLU A 14 36.08 41.24 17.88
CA GLU A 14 34.71 41.69 17.59
C GLU A 14 34.46 41.75 16.08
N ASN A 15 35.39 42.34 15.32
CA ASN A 15 35.28 42.41 13.86
C ASN A 15 35.30 41.02 13.21
N LYS A 16 36.05 40.04 13.76
CA LYS A 16 36.06 38.66 13.25
C LYS A 16 34.75 37.93 13.54
N ILE A 17 34.18 38.12 14.73
CA ILE A 17 32.89 37.52 15.10
C ILE A 17 31.76 38.09 14.23
N ILE A 18 31.76 39.41 14.02
CA ILE A 18 30.79 40.07 13.13
C ILE A 18 30.96 39.55 11.70
N LEU A 19 32.18 39.41 11.20
CA LEU A 19 32.43 38.87 9.85
C LEU A 19 31.93 37.42 9.71
N VAL A 20 32.15 36.57 10.71
CA VAL A 20 31.67 35.19 10.75
C VAL A 20 30.13 35.14 10.79
N LEU A 21 29.48 36.01 11.56
CA LEU A 21 28.03 36.12 11.59
C LEU A 21 27.44 36.65 10.28
N ILE A 22 28.13 37.57 9.60
CA ILE A 22 27.73 38.07 8.28
C ILE A 22 27.91 36.96 7.22
N MET A 23 29.01 36.20 7.27
CA MET A 23 29.22 35.08 6.36
C MET A 23 28.23 33.93 6.61
N LEU A 24 27.92 33.61 7.86
CA LEU A 24 26.88 32.64 8.21
C LEU A 24 25.50 33.12 7.78
N SER A 25 25.17 34.40 7.96
CA SER A 25 23.87 34.95 7.53
C SER A 25 23.73 35.03 6.00
N MET A 26 24.82 35.35 5.27
CA MET A 26 24.85 35.27 3.81
C MET A 26 24.80 33.82 3.29
N LEU A 27 25.43 32.87 3.98
CA LEU A 27 25.27 31.44 3.65
C LEU A 27 23.82 31.01 3.90
N THR A 28 23.19 31.39 5.02
CA THR A 28 21.80 31.04 5.27
C THR A 28 20.82 31.66 4.27
N SER A 29 21.10 32.83 3.70
CA SER A 29 20.23 33.43 2.65
C SER A 29 20.40 32.76 1.28
N ILE A 30 21.58 32.25 0.98
CA ILE A 30 21.85 31.42 -0.21
C ILE A 30 21.24 30.02 -0.06
N PHE A 31 21.17 29.47 1.16
CA PHE A 31 20.53 28.18 1.43
C PHE A 31 19.01 28.26 1.67
N SER A 32 18.46 29.40 2.10
CA SER A 32 17.00 29.60 2.27
C SER A 32 16.27 29.82 0.94
N SER A 33 17.02 30.05 -0.14
CA SER A 33 16.54 30.16 -1.51
C SER A 33 16.78 28.87 -2.31
N SER A 34 17.02 27.74 -1.61
CA SER A 34 16.93 26.43 -2.25
C SER A 34 15.54 26.33 -2.87
N ALA A 35 15.50 26.28 -4.20
CA ALA A 35 14.31 26.07 -5.00
C ALA A 35 13.39 25.10 -4.25
N GLN A 36 12.15 25.53 -3.99
CA GLN A 36 11.08 24.57 -3.78
C GLN A 36 11.05 23.73 -5.05
N ALA A 37 11.84 22.64 -5.07
CA ALA A 37 11.64 21.53 -5.98
C ALA A 37 10.14 21.27 -5.94
N GLU A 38 9.47 21.31 -7.10
CA GLU A 38 8.02 21.09 -7.22
C GLU A 38 7.69 19.89 -6.33
N LYS A 39 7.11 20.18 -5.15
CA LYS A 39 6.86 19.15 -4.15
C LYS A 39 5.94 18.16 -4.84
N ASN A 40 6.44 16.94 -5.00
CA ASN A 40 5.69 15.80 -5.51
C ASN A 40 5.25 15.94 -6.98
N LYS A 41 6.15 16.37 -7.88
CA LYS A 41 5.90 16.20 -9.31
C LYS A 41 5.69 14.72 -9.63
N LEU A 42 4.48 14.41 -10.10
CA LEU A 42 4.11 13.07 -10.56
C LEU A 42 4.30 12.96 -12.05
N TYR A 43 4.76 11.79 -12.49
CA TYR A 43 4.94 11.49 -13.90
C TYR A 43 3.98 10.37 -14.30
N PRO A 44 3.14 10.60 -15.34
CA PRO A 44 2.18 9.62 -15.78
C PRO A 44 2.89 8.38 -16.35
N ARG A 45 2.27 7.23 -16.15
CA ARG A 45 2.67 5.91 -16.58
C ARG A 45 1.47 5.11 -17.03
N GLN A 46 1.73 4.13 -17.87
CA GLN A 46 0.72 3.20 -18.34
C GLN A 46 1.33 1.81 -18.50
N ILE A 47 0.52 0.78 -18.23
CA ILE A 47 0.89 -0.62 -18.42
C ILE A 47 -0.24 -1.32 -19.15
N ASN A 48 0.08 -2.03 -20.22
CA ASN A 48 -0.88 -2.80 -21.01
C ASN A 48 -0.97 -4.24 -20.48
N LEU A 49 -2.17 -4.65 -20.05
CA LEU A 49 -2.51 -5.96 -19.49
C LEU A 49 -3.47 -6.69 -20.44
N SER A 50 -2.91 -7.25 -21.52
CA SER A 50 -3.67 -7.89 -22.62
C SER A 50 -4.83 -7.04 -23.17
N GLY A 51 -4.60 -5.73 -23.34
CA GLY A 51 -5.56 -4.77 -23.86
C GLY A 51 -6.27 -3.93 -22.80
N ASN A 52 -6.26 -4.33 -21.53
CA ASN A 52 -6.66 -3.47 -20.42
C ASN A 52 -5.48 -2.54 -20.07
N VAL A 53 -5.68 -1.23 -20.00
CA VAL A 53 -4.60 -0.27 -19.78
C VAL A 53 -4.69 0.30 -18.38
N PHE A 54 -3.73 -0.02 -17.52
CA PHE A 54 -3.62 0.58 -16.20
C PHE A 54 -2.85 1.89 -16.29
N HIS A 55 -3.46 2.98 -15.85
CA HIS A 55 -2.89 4.31 -15.75
C HIS A 55 -2.61 4.64 -14.28
N PHE A 56 -1.43 5.20 -14.03
CA PHE A 56 -1.06 5.75 -12.73
C PHE A 56 0.00 6.83 -12.94
N SER A 57 0.30 7.59 -11.90
CA SER A 57 1.39 8.57 -11.90
C SER A 57 2.20 8.41 -10.64
N MET A 58 3.51 8.38 -10.75
CA MET A 58 4.41 8.20 -9.60
C MET A 58 5.48 9.29 -9.52
N PRO A 59 5.96 9.61 -8.33
CA PRO A 59 7.13 10.48 -8.19
C PRO A 59 8.40 9.71 -8.60
N GLU A 60 9.36 10.41 -9.21
CA GLU A 60 10.60 9.80 -9.73
C GLU A 60 11.85 10.11 -8.88
N ASP A 61 11.67 10.66 -7.68
CA ASP A 61 12.74 10.90 -6.70
C ASP A 61 13.06 9.63 -5.91
N PHE A 62 13.33 8.52 -6.61
CA PHE A 62 13.57 7.20 -6.03
C PHE A 62 14.80 7.18 -5.11
N SER A 63 14.79 6.24 -4.17
CA SER A 63 15.95 5.93 -3.32
C SER A 63 17.16 5.59 -4.19
N LYS A 64 18.32 6.13 -3.81
CA LYS A 64 19.59 5.85 -4.51
C LYS A 64 20.23 4.55 -4.03
N ASP A 65 19.86 4.11 -2.84
CA ASP A 65 20.50 2.98 -2.16
C ASP A 65 19.77 1.66 -2.47
N MET A 66 18.55 1.74 -3.01
CA MET A 66 17.76 0.57 -3.41
C MET A 66 17.56 0.57 -4.93
N PRO A 67 18.28 -0.30 -5.68
CA PRO A 67 18.12 -0.40 -7.12
C PRO A 67 16.72 -0.89 -7.47
N ALA A 68 16.19 -0.40 -8.59
CA ALA A 68 14.87 -0.76 -9.05
C ALA A 68 14.91 -1.36 -10.45
N ASP A 69 14.19 -2.46 -10.65
CA ASP A 69 14.05 -3.09 -11.96
C ASP A 69 13.24 -2.22 -12.92
N ASP A 70 13.44 -2.39 -14.22
CA ASP A 70 12.63 -1.65 -15.19
C ASP A 70 11.13 -1.99 -15.04
N MET A 71 10.28 -0.97 -15.24
CA MET A 71 8.84 -1.17 -15.23
C MET A 71 8.44 -2.04 -16.43
N VAL A 72 7.58 -3.02 -16.18
CA VAL A 72 6.94 -3.79 -17.25
C VAL A 72 5.90 -2.90 -17.93
N GLU A 73 6.09 -2.58 -19.20
CA GLU A 73 5.14 -1.76 -19.98
C GLU A 73 3.99 -2.60 -20.56
N THR A 74 4.19 -3.89 -20.76
CA THR A 74 3.18 -4.81 -21.29
C THR A 74 3.32 -6.19 -20.67
N LEU A 75 2.21 -6.72 -20.15
CA LEU A 75 2.11 -8.07 -19.61
C LEU A 75 0.98 -8.81 -20.32
N ASP A 76 1.26 -10.04 -20.76
CA ASP A 76 0.23 -10.95 -21.26
C ASP A 76 -0.40 -11.71 -20.08
N ILE A 77 -1.62 -11.34 -19.73
CA ILE A 77 -2.40 -11.92 -18.63
C ILE A 77 -3.36 -13.04 -19.09
N SER A 78 -3.29 -13.44 -20.36
CA SER A 78 -4.15 -14.50 -20.92
C SER A 78 -3.56 -15.91 -20.72
N ASP A 79 -2.23 -16.01 -20.58
CA ASP A 79 -1.53 -17.27 -20.33
C ASP A 79 -1.34 -17.51 -18.83
N PHE A 80 -2.30 -18.21 -18.23
CA PHE A 80 -2.29 -18.49 -16.79
C PHE A 80 -1.11 -19.35 -16.32
N SER A 81 -0.49 -20.13 -17.21
CA SER A 81 0.64 -20.99 -16.82
C SER A 81 1.89 -20.19 -16.44
N LYS A 82 2.01 -18.96 -16.94
CA LYS A 82 3.14 -18.09 -16.62
C LYS A 82 3.11 -17.56 -15.18
N PHE A 83 1.92 -17.50 -14.58
CA PHE A 83 1.75 -17.10 -13.17
C PHE A 83 2.21 -18.19 -12.18
N ASP A 84 2.61 -19.38 -12.65
CA ASP A 84 3.31 -20.36 -11.82
C ASP A 84 4.72 -19.84 -11.42
N ASN A 85 5.26 -18.86 -12.16
CA ASN A 85 6.41 -18.08 -11.71
C ASN A 85 5.94 -16.88 -10.86
N PRO A 86 6.31 -16.80 -9.57
CA PRO A 86 5.85 -15.74 -8.67
C PRO A 86 6.29 -14.33 -9.11
N GLU A 87 7.34 -14.22 -9.93
CA GLU A 87 7.83 -12.92 -10.43
C GLU A 87 7.15 -12.47 -11.73
N TYR A 88 6.42 -13.35 -12.44
CA TYR A 88 5.82 -13.00 -13.73
C TYR A 88 4.81 -11.85 -13.64
N GLY A 89 4.05 -11.82 -12.53
CA GLY A 89 3.06 -10.79 -12.28
C GLY A 89 3.63 -9.46 -11.82
N ASN A 90 4.91 -9.36 -11.47
CA ASN A 90 5.50 -8.15 -10.91
C ASN A 90 5.71 -7.10 -12.01
N LEU A 91 5.05 -5.95 -11.85
CA LEU A 91 5.05 -4.88 -12.86
C LEU A 91 6.00 -3.75 -12.51
N VAL A 92 6.01 -3.33 -11.24
CA VAL A 92 6.83 -2.24 -10.72
C VAL A 92 7.19 -2.54 -9.27
N ARG A 93 8.46 -2.34 -8.92
CA ARG A 93 8.90 -2.21 -7.53
C ARG A 93 9.80 -1.00 -7.37
N ARG A 94 9.44 -0.06 -6.50
CA ARG A 94 10.16 1.22 -6.31
C ARG A 94 10.25 1.56 -4.83
N TRP A 95 11.32 2.26 -4.47
CA TRP A 95 11.56 2.71 -3.10
C TRP A 95 11.81 4.22 -3.07
N TRP A 96 11.39 4.86 -1.99
CA TRP A 96 11.68 6.27 -1.72
C TRP A 96 12.13 6.43 -0.28
N ASP A 97 13.23 7.15 -0.10
CA ASP A 97 13.62 7.61 1.23
C ASP A 97 12.75 8.81 1.59
N ILE A 98 12.14 8.78 2.77
CA ILE A 98 11.35 9.88 3.31
C ILE A 98 12.21 10.62 4.32
N LYS A 99 12.43 11.91 4.06
CA LYS A 99 13.31 12.78 4.84
C LYS A 99 12.56 14.05 5.25
N GLU A 100 12.95 14.65 6.36
CA GLU A 100 12.51 16.00 6.70
C GLU A 100 12.94 17.01 5.62
N PRO A 101 12.24 18.15 5.48
CA PRO A 101 12.67 19.20 4.59
C PRO A 101 14.07 19.76 4.95
N GLY A 102 14.88 20.04 3.94
CA GLY A 102 16.19 20.70 4.09
C GLY A 102 17.37 19.80 3.71
N TRP A 103 18.54 20.41 3.50
CA TRP A 103 19.77 19.72 3.05
C TRP A 103 20.31 18.67 4.04
N PHE A 104 19.96 18.81 5.32
CA PHE A 104 20.33 17.90 6.39
C PHE A 104 19.09 17.31 7.07
N GLY A 105 17.97 17.22 6.34
CA GLY A 105 16.74 16.64 6.87
C GLY A 105 16.98 15.23 7.40
N LYS A 106 16.48 14.96 8.60
CA LYS A 106 16.59 13.63 9.21
C LYS A 106 15.89 12.61 8.32
N GLU A 107 16.51 11.45 8.14
CA GLU A 107 15.85 10.32 7.50
C GLU A 107 14.81 9.71 8.42
N LEU A 108 13.57 9.66 7.93
CA LEU A 108 12.42 9.25 8.71
C LEU A 108 12.03 7.79 8.47
N GLY A 109 12.34 7.27 7.29
CA GLY A 109 12.06 5.90 6.90
C GLY A 109 12.00 5.74 5.38
N THR A 110 11.50 4.59 4.93
CA THR A 110 11.39 4.21 3.53
C THR A 110 9.95 3.83 3.20
N VAL A 111 9.51 4.17 1.99
CA VAL A 111 8.29 3.62 1.41
C VAL A 111 8.65 2.77 0.21
N MET A 112 8.15 1.54 0.17
CA MET A 112 8.20 0.69 -1.01
C MET A 112 6.83 0.68 -1.68
N PHE A 113 6.80 0.89 -2.99
CA PHE A 113 5.65 0.64 -3.84
C PHE A 113 5.89 -0.65 -4.62
N ASP A 114 4.93 -1.56 -4.58
CA ASP A 114 4.90 -2.76 -5.41
C ASP A 114 3.56 -2.81 -6.17
N LEU A 115 3.65 -3.01 -7.48
CA LEU A 115 2.51 -3.18 -8.37
C LEU A 115 2.64 -4.53 -9.04
N SER A 116 1.62 -5.37 -8.92
CA SER A 116 1.62 -6.71 -9.50
C SER A 116 0.23 -7.14 -10.00
N VAL A 117 0.22 -8.00 -11.01
CA VAL A 117 -0.98 -8.77 -11.39
C VAL A 117 -0.91 -10.12 -10.70
N GLN A 118 -2.00 -10.49 -10.05
CA GLN A 118 -2.14 -11.72 -9.30
C GLN A 118 -3.22 -12.57 -9.92
N ARG A 119 -3.04 -13.90 -9.90
CA ARG A 119 -4.08 -14.85 -10.27
C ARG A 119 -5.14 -14.89 -9.19
N SER A 120 -6.41 -14.99 -9.59
CA SER A 120 -7.50 -15.24 -8.66
C SER A 120 -7.22 -16.52 -7.87
N PHE A 121 -7.25 -16.41 -6.54
CA PHE A 121 -6.98 -17.53 -5.65
C PHE A 121 -8.11 -18.56 -5.73
N SER A 122 -7.76 -19.83 -5.55
CA SER A 122 -8.77 -20.88 -5.39
C SER A 122 -9.42 -20.72 -4.02
N ASN A 123 -10.74 -20.92 -3.95
CA ASN A 123 -11.49 -20.91 -2.69
C ASN A 123 -11.20 -22.19 -1.91
N THR A 124 -10.03 -22.25 -1.28
CA THR A 124 -9.56 -23.45 -0.55
C THR A 124 -10.16 -23.56 0.84
N GLN A 125 -10.52 -22.43 1.46
CA GLN A 125 -11.08 -22.43 2.81
C GLN A 125 -12.61 -22.63 2.83
N HIS A 126 -13.29 -22.43 1.69
CA HIS A 126 -14.74 -22.62 1.55
C HIS A 126 -15.59 -21.84 2.56
N LEU A 127 -15.10 -20.68 3.04
CA LEU A 127 -15.71 -19.91 4.14
C LEU A 127 -17.14 -19.46 3.81
N VAL A 128 -17.36 -18.96 2.59
CA VAL A 128 -18.70 -18.50 2.12
C VAL A 128 -19.48 -19.66 1.51
N HIS A 129 -18.85 -20.38 0.58
CA HIS A 129 -19.47 -21.42 -0.24
C HIS A 129 -18.44 -22.37 -0.83
N GLN A 130 -18.91 -23.48 -1.43
CA GLN A 130 -18.08 -24.54 -2.00
C GLN A 130 -17.54 -24.24 -3.41
N ARG A 131 -18.19 -23.33 -4.15
CA ARG A 131 -17.79 -22.97 -5.53
C ARG A 131 -16.52 -22.08 -5.53
N PRO A 132 -15.77 -22.00 -6.65
CA PRO A 132 -14.68 -21.03 -6.81
C PRO A 132 -15.16 -19.59 -6.59
N TYR A 133 -14.24 -18.70 -6.22
CA TYR A 133 -14.56 -17.28 -6.09
C TYR A 133 -14.98 -16.68 -7.42
N GLU A 134 -16.11 -15.99 -7.42
CA GLU A 134 -16.58 -15.19 -8.54
C GLU A 134 -16.12 -13.74 -8.34
N ILE A 135 -15.00 -13.32 -8.92
CA ILE A 135 -14.40 -12.02 -8.60
C ILE A 135 -15.24 -10.79 -8.99
N SER A 136 -16.27 -10.96 -9.82
CA SER A 136 -17.27 -9.91 -10.10
C SER A 136 -18.23 -9.70 -8.92
N ASN A 137 -18.42 -10.72 -8.08
CA ASN A 137 -19.12 -10.61 -6.82
C ASN A 137 -18.21 -9.93 -5.79
N ARG A 138 -18.72 -8.85 -5.17
CA ARG A 138 -17.96 -8.04 -4.23
C ARG A 138 -17.49 -8.86 -3.02
N LEU A 139 -18.37 -9.71 -2.47
CA LEU A 139 -18.06 -10.52 -1.30
C LEU A 139 -16.99 -11.57 -1.62
N ASP A 140 -17.18 -12.31 -2.73
CA ASP A 140 -16.21 -13.33 -3.16
C ASP A 140 -14.83 -12.70 -3.41
N PHE A 141 -14.77 -11.52 -4.03
CA PHE A 141 -13.51 -10.81 -4.24
C PHE A 141 -12.86 -10.38 -2.92
N MET A 142 -13.64 -9.83 -1.98
CA MET A 142 -13.16 -9.44 -0.66
C MET A 142 -12.61 -10.64 0.13
N MET A 143 -13.30 -11.78 0.07
CA MET A 143 -12.87 -13.03 0.73
C MET A 143 -11.65 -13.64 0.05
N MET A 144 -11.59 -13.63 -1.28
CA MET A 144 -10.41 -14.07 -2.02
C MET A 144 -9.15 -13.30 -1.61
N LEU A 145 -9.25 -11.98 -1.39
CA LEU A 145 -8.12 -11.17 -0.91
C LEU A 145 -7.71 -11.54 0.52
N HIS A 146 -8.67 -11.92 1.37
CA HIS A 146 -8.38 -12.40 2.72
C HIS A 146 -7.67 -13.76 2.69
N ASP A 147 -8.17 -14.71 1.92
CA ASP A 147 -7.53 -16.02 1.72
C ASP A 147 -6.11 -15.87 1.14
N SER A 148 -5.95 -14.96 0.17
CA SER A 148 -4.64 -14.61 -0.40
C SER A 148 -3.65 -14.11 0.68
N PHE A 149 -4.12 -13.27 1.60
CA PHE A 149 -3.34 -12.81 2.74
C PHE A 149 -2.93 -13.99 3.64
N MET A 150 -3.87 -14.84 4.04
CA MET A 150 -3.57 -15.98 4.93
C MET A 150 -2.53 -16.90 4.30
N GLN A 151 -2.71 -17.29 3.03
CA GLN A 151 -1.76 -18.15 2.32
C GLN A 151 -0.36 -17.53 2.20
N ARG A 152 -0.27 -16.21 2.02
CA ARG A 152 1.02 -15.51 1.87
C ARG A 152 1.76 -15.37 3.21
N TYR A 153 1.05 -15.12 4.30
CA TYR A 153 1.64 -14.67 5.56
C TYR A 153 1.54 -15.66 6.73
N GLU A 154 0.63 -16.63 6.71
CA GLU A 154 0.58 -17.68 7.74
C GLU A 154 1.91 -18.45 7.85
N PRO A 155 2.55 -18.92 6.75
CA PRO A 155 3.83 -19.63 6.88
C PRO A 155 4.95 -18.73 7.44
N LEU A 156 4.88 -17.42 7.19
CA LEU A 156 5.82 -16.45 7.74
C LEU A 156 5.57 -16.23 9.23
N ASN A 157 4.31 -16.21 9.65
CA ASN A 157 3.90 -16.11 11.04
C ASN A 157 4.24 -17.37 11.84
N GLU A 158 4.10 -18.57 11.25
CA GLU A 158 4.51 -19.83 11.88
C GLU A 158 6.03 -19.93 12.09
N ALA A 159 6.81 -19.24 11.24
CA ALA A 159 8.26 -19.18 11.37
C ALA A 159 8.74 -18.17 12.44
N ILE A 160 7.84 -17.33 12.97
CA ILE A 160 8.13 -16.39 14.05
C ILE A 160 8.08 -17.15 15.39
N GLU A 161 9.02 -16.88 16.29
CA GLU A 161 9.07 -17.53 17.61
C GLU A 161 7.73 -17.39 18.36
N GLU A 162 7.19 -18.50 18.86
CA GLU A 162 5.85 -18.59 19.48
C GLU A 162 5.62 -17.55 20.61
N ASP A 163 6.68 -17.17 21.32
CA ASP A 163 6.63 -16.29 22.49
C ASP A 163 6.67 -14.80 22.16
N ALA A 164 6.90 -14.43 20.90
CA ALA A 164 7.39 -13.10 20.59
C ALA A 164 6.27 -12.07 20.27
N GLY A 165 5.00 -12.50 20.39
CA GLY A 165 3.81 -11.64 20.51
C GLY A 165 3.18 -11.20 19.18
N LEU A 166 2.09 -10.42 19.24
CA LEU A 166 1.38 -9.90 18.05
C LEU A 166 2.12 -8.75 17.35
N ASP A 167 3.00 -8.03 18.06
CA ASP A 167 3.71 -6.86 17.54
C ASP A 167 4.78 -7.21 16.48
N ILE A 168 4.98 -8.50 16.25
CA ILE A 168 5.99 -9.04 15.33
C ILE A 168 5.40 -10.00 14.29
N SER A 169 4.08 -10.11 14.17
CA SER A 169 3.44 -10.96 13.16
C SER A 169 2.73 -10.12 12.10
N TYR A 170 2.54 -10.72 10.94
CA TYR A 170 1.69 -10.17 9.90
C TYR A 170 0.23 -10.37 10.29
N HIS A 171 -0.53 -9.29 10.36
CA HIS A 171 -1.94 -9.35 10.73
C HIS A 171 -2.80 -8.44 9.84
N SER A 172 -3.90 -9.01 9.35
CA SER A 172 -5.02 -8.33 8.71
C SER A 172 -6.28 -9.09 9.08
N SER A 173 -7.38 -8.39 9.35
CA SER A 173 -8.68 -9.03 9.58
C SER A 173 -9.67 -8.63 8.48
N PHE A 174 -10.66 -9.49 8.24
CA PHE A 174 -11.70 -9.26 7.24
C PHE A 174 -12.78 -8.29 7.75
N ALA A 175 -13.24 -8.53 8.99
CA ALA A 175 -14.28 -7.77 9.65
C ALA A 175 -13.97 -7.60 11.15
N VAL A 176 -14.63 -6.63 11.79
CA VAL A 176 -14.56 -6.39 13.23
C VAL A 176 -15.95 -6.17 13.80
N MET A 177 -16.16 -6.60 15.04
CA MET A 177 -17.36 -6.26 15.82
C MET A 177 -17.10 -5.01 16.65
N ILE A 178 -17.96 -4.00 16.51
CA ILE A 178 -17.95 -2.76 17.29
C ILE A 178 -19.30 -2.64 17.99
N GLY A 179 -19.35 -3.05 19.27
CA GLY A 179 -20.62 -3.16 19.98
C GLY A 179 -21.47 -4.28 19.39
N ASP A 180 -22.66 -3.93 18.91
CA ASP A 180 -23.61 -4.82 18.23
C ASP A 180 -23.52 -4.74 16.69
N GLU A 181 -22.60 -3.94 16.15
CA GLU A 181 -22.41 -3.79 14.71
C GLU A 181 -21.18 -4.55 14.20
N VAL A 182 -21.31 -5.09 12.99
CA VAL A 182 -20.17 -5.61 12.22
C VAL A 182 -19.74 -4.59 11.17
N ALA A 183 -18.44 -4.32 11.11
CA ALA A 183 -17.82 -3.44 10.14
C ALA A 183 -16.77 -4.19 9.32
N ALA A 184 -16.71 -3.92 8.01
CA ALA A 184 -15.62 -4.39 7.17
C ALA A 184 -14.32 -3.66 7.54
N LEU A 185 -13.21 -4.40 7.63
CA LEU A 185 -11.88 -3.77 7.72
C LEU A 185 -11.29 -3.48 6.35
N GLN A 186 -11.78 -4.17 5.32
CA GLN A 186 -11.57 -3.76 3.94
C GLN A 186 -12.42 -2.50 3.67
N ARG A 187 -11.79 -1.50 3.07
CA ARG A 187 -12.35 -0.18 2.80
C ARG A 187 -12.62 -0.02 1.31
N ASP A 188 -13.57 0.83 1.00
CA ASP A 188 -13.80 1.27 -0.36
C ASP A 188 -12.90 2.46 -0.67
N ALA A 189 -12.11 2.35 -1.75
CA ALA A 189 -11.33 3.46 -2.28
C ALA A 189 -11.84 3.76 -3.69
N ILE A 190 -12.33 4.98 -3.92
CA ILE A 190 -12.95 5.36 -5.20
C ILE A 190 -12.01 6.29 -5.95
N PHE A 191 -11.41 5.79 -7.03
CA PHE A 191 -10.49 6.55 -7.89
C PHE A 191 -11.00 6.49 -9.32
N ASN A 192 -11.03 7.64 -10.00
CA ASN A 192 -11.44 7.72 -11.41
C ASN A 192 -12.77 6.99 -11.73
N GLN A 193 -13.76 7.11 -10.82
CA GLN A 193 -15.08 6.45 -10.90
C GLN A 193 -15.01 4.91 -10.84
N GLN A 194 -13.96 4.34 -10.29
CA GLN A 194 -13.80 2.90 -10.08
C GLN A 194 -13.67 2.61 -8.59
N LYS A 195 -14.40 1.60 -8.10
CA LYS A 195 -14.27 1.15 -6.71
C LYS A 195 -13.17 0.10 -6.59
N TRP A 196 -12.13 0.47 -5.85
CA TRP A 196 -11.03 -0.39 -5.44
C TRP A 196 -11.33 -0.96 -4.05
N THR A 197 -10.88 -2.19 -3.79
CA THR A 197 -10.82 -2.74 -2.43
C THR A 197 -9.49 -2.33 -1.80
N ALA A 198 -9.54 -1.56 -0.72
CA ALA A 198 -8.36 -1.18 0.02
C ALA A 198 -8.29 -1.92 1.37
N TYR A 199 -7.15 -2.47 1.74
CA TYR A 199 -6.96 -3.09 3.05
C TYR A 199 -5.58 -2.77 3.60
N SER A 200 -5.35 -3.13 4.85
CA SER A 200 -4.09 -2.84 5.53
C SER A 200 -3.62 -4.03 6.32
N ILE A 201 -2.33 -4.32 6.18
CA ILE A 201 -1.64 -5.39 6.87
C ILE A 201 -0.66 -4.71 7.84
N ALA A 202 -0.77 -5.05 9.12
CA ALA A 202 0.31 -4.77 10.07
C ALA A 202 1.41 -5.80 9.83
N ALA A 203 2.66 -5.36 9.79
CA ALA A 203 3.82 -6.22 9.58
C ALA A 203 4.77 -6.21 10.80
N PRO A 204 5.69 -7.17 10.90
CA PRO A 204 6.60 -7.30 12.03
C PRO A 204 7.53 -6.10 12.19
N ARG A 205 7.52 -5.45 13.37
CA ARG A 205 8.25 -4.18 13.70
C ARG A 205 7.48 -2.89 13.42
N GLY A 206 6.16 -3.00 13.21
CA GLY A 206 5.28 -1.83 13.18
C GLY A 206 5.18 -1.16 11.81
N GLU A 207 5.70 -1.80 10.76
CA GLU A 207 5.43 -1.40 9.39
C GLU A 207 3.95 -1.60 9.06
N LEU A 208 3.50 -0.80 8.11
CA LEU A 208 2.15 -0.88 7.57
C LEU A 208 2.25 -1.16 6.09
N ILE A 209 1.53 -2.16 5.60
CA ILE A 209 1.34 -2.38 4.17
C ILE A 209 -0.09 -1.97 3.85
N VAL A 210 -0.27 -0.97 2.99
CA VAL A 210 -1.57 -0.57 2.48
C VAL A 210 -1.72 -1.12 1.07
N VAL A 211 -2.75 -1.92 0.84
CA VAL A 211 -2.99 -2.59 -0.43
C VAL A 211 -4.26 -2.06 -1.07
N TYR A 212 -4.21 -1.85 -2.38
CA TYR A 212 -5.34 -1.51 -3.24
C TYR A 212 -5.47 -2.58 -4.33
N ALA A 213 -6.67 -3.15 -4.46
CA ALA A 213 -6.92 -4.23 -5.41
C ALA A 213 -8.14 -3.94 -6.29
N ILE A 214 -8.05 -4.33 -7.56
CA ILE A 214 -9.16 -4.25 -8.53
C ILE A 214 -9.12 -5.46 -9.49
N PRO A 215 -10.26 -6.08 -9.83
CA PRO A 215 -10.28 -7.18 -10.79
C PRO A 215 -9.98 -6.66 -12.21
N VAL A 216 -9.19 -7.41 -13.00
CA VAL A 216 -8.80 -7.05 -14.38
C VAL A 216 -9.50 -7.93 -15.41
N THR A 217 -9.53 -9.24 -15.16
CA THR A 217 -10.33 -10.24 -15.88
C THR A 217 -10.86 -11.23 -14.86
N GLU A 218 -11.82 -12.09 -15.19
CA GLU A 218 -12.41 -13.08 -14.25
C GLU A 218 -11.41 -13.95 -13.48
N ASN A 219 -10.17 -14.05 -13.96
CA ASN A 219 -9.13 -14.91 -13.41
C ASN A 219 -7.90 -14.15 -12.87
N VAL A 220 -7.83 -12.83 -13.01
CA VAL A 220 -6.71 -12.03 -12.49
C VAL A 220 -7.16 -10.68 -11.93
N TYR A 221 -6.44 -10.20 -10.94
CA TYR A 221 -6.62 -8.88 -10.35
C TYR A 221 -5.29 -8.13 -10.28
N LEU A 222 -5.36 -6.81 -10.24
CA LEU A 222 -4.22 -5.93 -10.04
C LEU A 222 -4.13 -5.59 -8.56
N GLU A 223 -2.94 -5.69 -7.98
CA GLU A 223 -2.61 -5.37 -6.60
C GLU A 223 -1.54 -4.29 -6.58
N ALA A 224 -1.84 -3.17 -5.93
CA ALA A 224 -0.91 -2.07 -5.69
C ALA A 224 -0.70 -1.92 -4.19
N SER A 225 0.51 -2.15 -3.71
CA SER A 225 0.85 -2.10 -2.28
C SER A 225 1.88 -1.01 -1.98
N LEU A 226 1.70 -0.37 -0.83
CA LEU A 226 2.62 0.60 -0.25
C LEU A 226 3.05 0.11 1.13
N THR A 227 4.31 -0.28 1.26
CA THR A 227 4.92 -0.69 2.52
C THR A 227 5.62 0.50 3.15
N TYR A 228 5.13 0.93 4.31
CA TYR A 228 5.63 2.05 5.08
C TYR A 228 6.51 1.53 6.21
N SER A 229 7.82 1.68 6.07
CA SER A 229 8.81 1.30 7.09
C SER A 229 9.45 2.56 7.68
N HIS A 230 9.30 2.75 8.98
CA HIS A 230 9.88 3.90 9.68
C HIS A 230 11.23 3.52 10.29
N ASN A 231 12.09 4.51 10.51
CA ASN A 231 13.29 4.29 11.31
C ASN A 231 12.92 4.08 12.79
N ASP A 232 13.72 3.30 13.53
CA ASP A 232 13.46 2.95 14.95
C ASP A 232 13.27 4.18 15.86
N ASN A 233 13.88 5.31 15.49
CA ASN A 233 13.83 6.56 16.24
C ASN A 233 12.72 7.52 15.77
N VAL A 234 11.75 7.03 14.99
CA VAL A 234 10.58 7.78 14.52
C VAL A 234 9.32 6.99 14.86
N PRO A 235 8.36 7.57 15.59
CA PRO A 235 7.09 6.92 15.85
C PRO A 235 6.33 6.57 14.56
N PRO A 236 5.78 5.35 14.41
CA PRO A 236 5.11 4.93 13.17
C PRO A 236 3.95 5.83 12.74
N LEU A 237 3.22 6.43 13.69
CA LEU A 237 2.11 7.32 13.37
C LEU A 237 2.60 8.66 12.79
N GLU A 238 3.70 9.19 13.34
CA GLU A 238 4.33 10.43 12.90
C GLU A 238 4.87 10.27 11.48
N PHE A 239 5.60 9.18 11.21
CA PHE A 239 6.09 8.85 9.87
C PHE A 239 4.95 8.78 8.85
N ARG A 240 3.93 7.96 9.13
CA ARG A 240 2.84 7.68 8.19
C ARG A 240 1.99 8.91 7.91
N ARG A 241 1.45 9.55 8.95
CA ARG A 241 0.50 10.66 8.79
C ARG A 241 1.17 12.02 8.57
N GLY A 242 2.36 12.22 9.12
CA GLY A 242 3.08 13.48 9.02
C GLY A 242 3.79 13.67 7.68
N HIS A 243 4.28 12.57 7.07
CA HIS A 243 5.22 12.66 5.95
C HIS A 243 4.89 11.74 4.78
N ALA A 244 4.64 10.45 5.02
CA ALA A 244 4.56 9.47 3.94
C ALA A 244 3.23 9.51 3.18
N PHE A 245 2.08 9.47 3.88
CA PHE A 245 0.77 9.38 3.22
C PHE A 245 0.50 10.55 2.27
N SER A 246 0.77 11.79 2.70
CA SER A 246 0.55 12.98 1.86
C SER A 246 1.45 13.03 0.62
N LYS A 247 2.59 12.32 0.63
CA LYS A 247 3.46 12.19 -0.55
C LYS A 247 2.87 11.25 -1.60
N PHE A 248 2.25 10.15 -1.17
CA PHE A 248 1.78 9.08 -2.06
C PHE A 248 0.28 9.09 -2.34
N GLU A 249 -0.53 9.82 -1.56
CA GLU A 249 -1.97 9.97 -1.79
C GLU A 249 -2.27 10.43 -3.22
N PRO A 250 -1.61 11.46 -3.79
CA PRO A 250 -1.86 11.87 -5.18
C PRO A 250 -1.50 10.78 -6.23
N MET A 251 -0.53 9.91 -5.92
CA MET A 251 -0.19 8.77 -6.79
C MET A 251 -1.34 7.75 -6.78
N VAL A 252 -1.83 7.38 -5.60
CA VAL A 252 -2.93 6.41 -5.48
C VAL A 252 -4.22 6.97 -6.12
N GLU A 253 -4.52 8.26 -5.91
CA GLU A 253 -5.67 8.92 -6.53
C GLU A 253 -5.64 8.93 -8.07
N SER A 254 -4.45 8.77 -8.66
CA SER A 254 -4.27 8.72 -10.11
C SER A 254 -4.60 7.35 -10.74
N PHE A 255 -4.84 6.32 -9.92
CA PHE A 255 -5.10 4.96 -10.42
C PHE A 255 -6.38 4.89 -11.25
N LYS A 256 -6.25 4.35 -12.46
CA LYS A 256 -7.36 4.13 -13.39
C LYS A 256 -7.08 2.93 -14.28
N LEU A 257 -8.04 2.04 -14.42
CA LEU A 257 -7.95 0.89 -15.34
C LEU A 257 -8.91 1.07 -16.51
N ASP A 258 -8.38 1.36 -17.69
CA ASP A 258 -9.17 1.40 -18.92
C ASP A 258 -9.32 -0.02 -19.46
N TYR A 259 -10.49 -0.61 -19.23
CA TYR A 259 -10.79 -1.98 -19.62
C TYR A 259 -10.87 -2.12 -21.15
N VAL A 260 -10.46 -3.29 -21.66
CA VAL A 260 -10.65 -3.62 -23.07
C VAL A 260 -12.14 -3.71 -23.40
N SER A 261 -12.50 -3.41 -24.65
CA SER A 261 -13.89 -3.43 -25.11
C SER A 261 -14.60 -4.74 -24.76
N ASN A 262 -15.81 -4.62 -24.20
CA ASN A 262 -16.68 -5.72 -23.75
C ASN A 262 -16.18 -6.50 -22.53
N ASN A 263 -15.18 -6.02 -21.80
CA ASN A 263 -14.82 -6.61 -20.51
C ASN A 263 -15.97 -6.36 -19.50
N PRO A 264 -16.62 -7.42 -18.96
CA PRO A 264 -17.77 -7.25 -18.07
C PRO A 264 -17.40 -6.53 -16.76
N LEU A 265 -16.13 -6.59 -16.35
CA LEU A 265 -15.68 -6.01 -15.08
C LEU A 265 -15.71 -4.48 -15.07
N GLU A 266 -15.64 -3.82 -16.23
CA GLU A 266 -15.74 -2.36 -16.33
C GLU A 266 -17.02 -1.86 -15.64
N ASN A 267 -18.16 -2.49 -15.95
CA ASN A 267 -19.44 -2.14 -15.35
C ASN A 267 -19.54 -2.57 -13.88
N VAL A 268 -18.88 -3.67 -13.52
CA VAL A 268 -18.84 -4.16 -12.13
C VAL A 268 -18.16 -3.13 -11.23
N VAL A 269 -16.91 -2.77 -11.51
CA VAL A 269 -16.14 -1.86 -10.64
C VAL A 269 -16.54 -0.39 -10.80
N GLY A 270 -17.07 -0.01 -11.96
CA GLY A 270 -17.41 1.37 -12.32
C GLY A 270 -18.87 1.75 -12.12
N LYS A 271 -19.75 0.79 -11.79
CA LYS A 271 -21.16 1.06 -11.48
C LYS A 271 -21.68 0.19 -10.35
N VAL A 272 -21.71 -1.13 -10.52
CA VAL A 272 -22.36 -2.05 -9.56
C VAL A 272 -21.75 -1.93 -8.18
N TRP A 273 -20.42 -2.02 -8.08
CA TRP A 273 -19.73 -1.91 -6.80
C TRP A 273 -19.86 -0.51 -6.20
N LEU A 274 -20.01 0.55 -6.99
CA LEU A 274 -20.18 1.91 -6.46
C LEU A 274 -21.42 2.05 -5.59
N GLU A 275 -22.48 1.28 -5.87
CA GLU A 275 -23.78 1.36 -5.19
C GLU A 275 -23.79 0.76 -3.78
N GLN A 276 -22.78 -0.04 -3.42
CA GLN A 276 -22.75 -0.77 -2.15
C GLN A 276 -21.42 -0.59 -1.43
N SER A 277 -21.45 -0.35 -0.11
CA SER A 277 -20.21 -0.31 0.68
C SER A 277 -19.69 -1.71 1.01
N ALA A 278 -18.40 -1.83 1.34
CA ALA A 278 -17.82 -3.07 1.85
C ALA A 278 -18.57 -3.59 3.10
N THR A 279 -18.94 -2.69 4.02
CA THR A 279 -19.73 -3.05 5.22
C THR A 279 -21.13 -3.51 4.84
N ASP A 280 -21.82 -2.85 3.91
CA ASP A 280 -23.15 -3.28 3.45
C ASP A 280 -23.08 -4.67 2.77
N THR A 281 -22.00 -4.94 2.05
CA THR A 281 -21.74 -6.25 1.41
C THR A 281 -21.70 -7.35 2.46
N ILE A 282 -20.97 -7.12 3.55
CA ILE A 282 -20.88 -8.09 4.65
C ILE A 282 -22.22 -8.21 5.39
N LYS A 283 -22.88 -7.10 5.71
CA LYS A 283 -24.17 -7.08 6.46
C LYS A 283 -25.30 -7.82 5.73
N GLN A 284 -25.27 -7.87 4.41
CA GLN A 284 -26.24 -8.65 3.60
C GLN A 284 -26.01 -10.16 3.64
N ASN A 285 -24.90 -10.62 4.24
CA ASN A 285 -24.51 -12.03 4.30
C ASN A 285 -24.25 -12.47 5.76
N PRO A 286 -25.27 -12.43 6.64
CA PRO A 286 -25.11 -12.69 8.08
C PRO A 286 -24.60 -14.10 8.40
N ASP A 287 -24.95 -15.11 7.59
CA ASP A 287 -24.48 -16.48 7.78
C ASP A 287 -22.95 -16.60 7.65
N LEU A 288 -22.34 -15.76 6.82
CA LEU A 288 -20.88 -15.68 6.71
C LEU A 288 -20.26 -15.19 8.03
N LEU A 289 -20.88 -14.20 8.67
CA LEU A 289 -20.38 -13.64 9.91
C LEU A 289 -20.39 -14.68 11.03
N ILE A 290 -21.46 -15.47 11.10
CA ILE A 290 -21.56 -16.59 12.03
C ILE A 290 -20.42 -17.57 11.77
N ARG A 291 -20.17 -17.97 10.52
CA ARG A 291 -19.08 -18.90 10.20
C ARG A 291 -17.68 -18.36 10.54
N ILE A 292 -17.42 -17.08 10.24
CA ILE A 292 -16.13 -16.44 10.49
C ILE A 292 -15.87 -16.25 11.99
N PHE A 293 -16.90 -15.88 12.78
CA PHE A 293 -16.73 -15.54 14.19
C PHE A 293 -16.99 -16.70 15.16
N ASP A 294 -17.92 -17.62 14.85
CA ASP A 294 -18.25 -18.76 15.73
C ASP A 294 -17.42 -20.01 15.43
N GLY A 295 -16.65 -20.02 14.33
CA GLY A 295 -15.74 -21.12 13.99
C GLY A 295 -16.44 -22.47 13.89
N GLU A 296 -17.48 -22.58 13.04
CA GLU A 296 -18.18 -23.86 12.91
C GLU A 296 -17.23 -24.98 12.46
N PRO A 297 -17.17 -26.12 13.17
CA PRO A 297 -16.35 -27.25 12.77
C PRO A 297 -16.84 -27.82 11.43
N GLU A 298 -15.89 -28.26 10.60
CA GLU A 298 -16.07 -28.78 9.21
C GLU A 298 -17.24 -29.76 9.02
N GLU A 299 -17.69 -30.44 10.08
CA GLU A 299 -18.71 -31.50 10.04
C GLU A 299 -20.12 -31.03 9.66
N ARG A 300 -20.44 -29.73 9.72
CA ARG A 300 -21.76 -29.20 9.29
C ARG A 300 -21.82 -28.80 7.81
N ILE A 301 -20.69 -28.86 7.10
CA ILE A 301 -20.56 -28.27 5.76
C ILE A 301 -20.88 -29.27 4.63
N LEU A 302 -20.92 -30.58 4.91
CA LEU A 302 -21.41 -31.54 3.92
C LEU A 302 -22.94 -31.42 3.84
N PRO A 303 -23.54 -31.01 2.69
CA PRO A 303 -24.94 -31.35 2.48
C PRO A 303 -25.04 -32.86 2.64
N GLN A 304 -25.99 -33.33 3.45
CA GLN A 304 -26.34 -34.74 3.47
C GLN A 304 -26.61 -35.12 2.03
N ALA A 305 -25.66 -35.83 1.41
CA ALA A 305 -25.87 -36.42 0.10
C ALA A 305 -27.18 -37.20 0.23
N GLU A 306 -28.18 -36.81 -0.56
CA GLU A 306 -29.41 -37.57 -0.69
C GLU A 306 -29.01 -39.02 -0.95
N GLN A 307 -29.17 -39.86 0.08
CA GLN A 307 -28.98 -41.29 -0.06
C GLN A 307 -30.11 -41.80 -0.95
N PRO A 308 -29.81 -42.70 -1.92
CA PRO A 308 -30.76 -43.17 -2.91
C PRO A 308 -31.98 -43.91 -2.34
#